data_AF-A0A2R8CDS1-F1
#
_entry.id   AF-A0A2R8CDS1-F1
#
_cell.length_a   1.000
_cell.length_b   1.000
_cell.length_c   1.000
_cell.angle_alpha   90.00
_cell.angle_beta   90.00
_cell.angle_gamma   90.00
#
_symmetry.space_group_name_H-M   'P 1'
#
loop_
_entity.id
_entity.type
_entity.pdbx_description
1 polymer ?
#
loop_
_entity_poly.entity_id
_entity_poly.type
_entity_poly.pdbx_seq_one_letter_code
_entity_poly.pdbx_strand_id
1 'polypeptide(L)'
;MIDMLQDVSLIDGVGLIGSVIIGVAYYLATRNILPADKITFNACNIVGGTLVMISLIHRPNLGAIVIEVMFLLIAALAILRNLRGAT
;
A
#
# COMPACT_ATOMS: atom_id res chain seq x y z
N MET A 1 -17.89 18.82 -2.91
CA MET A 1 -16.80 18.16 -3.67
C MET A 1 -15.61 19.10 -3.87
N ILE A 2 -15.85 20.36 -4.27
CA ILE A 2 -14.81 21.41 -4.32
C ILE A 2 -14.26 21.69 -2.90
N ASP A 3 -15.12 21.80 -1.89
CA ASP A 3 -14.69 22.03 -0.50
C ASP A 3 -13.77 20.92 0.03
N MET A 4 -14.07 19.65 -0.32
CA MET A 4 -13.25 18.49 0.05
C MET A 4 -11.85 18.55 -0.55
N LEU A 5 -11.70 19.10 -1.77
CA LEU A 5 -10.40 19.26 -2.43
C LEU A 5 -9.60 20.44 -1.85
N GLN A 6 -10.27 21.45 -1.28
CA GLN A 6 -9.60 22.58 -0.63
C GLN A 6 -9.00 22.20 0.73
N ASP A 7 -9.54 21.18 1.39
CA ASP A 7 -9.05 20.66 2.68
C ASP A 7 -8.00 19.54 2.55
N VAL A 8 -7.60 19.18 1.33
CA VAL A 8 -6.54 18.18 1.08
C VAL A 8 -5.21 18.76 1.54
N SER A 9 -4.69 18.24 2.64
CA SER A 9 -3.33 18.58 3.08
C SER A 9 -2.29 17.85 2.23
N LEU A 10 -1.05 18.32 2.25
CA LEU A 10 0.09 17.60 1.64
C LEU A 10 0.19 16.16 2.16
N ILE A 11 -0.21 15.92 3.41
CA ILE A 11 -0.18 14.62 4.07
C ILE A 11 -1.25 13.69 3.49
N ASP A 12 -2.44 14.20 3.22
CA ASP A 12 -3.50 13.46 2.53
C ASP A 12 -3.05 13.10 1.10
N GLY A 13 -2.32 14.01 0.44
CA GLY A 13 -1.68 13.74 -0.85
C GLY A 13 -0.70 12.57 -0.82
N VAL A 14 0.09 12.42 0.26
CA VAL A 14 0.99 11.27 0.45
C VAL A 14 0.21 9.96 0.53
N GLY A 15 -0.89 9.94 1.29
CA GLY A 15 -1.77 8.77 1.39
C GLY A 15 -2.41 8.40 0.05
N LEU A 16 -2.81 9.39 -0.75
CA LEU A 16 -3.34 9.18 -2.09
C LEU A 16 -2.31 8.57 -3.04
N ILE A 17 -1.07 9.06 -3.03
CA ILE A 17 0.02 8.49 -3.83
C ILE A 17 0.24 7.03 -3.44
N GLY A 18 0.29 6.72 -2.14
CA GLY A 18 0.40 5.35 -1.64
C GLY A 18 -0.72 4.44 -2.13
N SER A 19 -1.96 4.93 -2.07
CA SER A 19 -3.14 4.22 -2.54
C SER A 19 -3.10 3.94 -4.05
N VAL A 20 -2.61 4.91 -4.86
CA VAL A 20 -2.42 4.72 -6.30
C VAL A 20 -1.36 3.66 -6.59
N ILE A 21 -0.24 3.65 -5.86
CA ILE A 21 0.81 2.62 -6.02
C ILE A 21 0.22 1.22 -5.76
N ILE A 22 -0.51 1.04 -4.67
CA ILE A 22 -1.18 -0.22 -4.34
C ILE A 22 -2.17 -0.60 -5.43
N GLY A 23 -3.05 0.32 -5.84
CA GLY A 23 -4.06 0.06 -6.87
C GLY A 23 -3.45 -0.35 -8.22
N VAL A 24 -2.37 0.30 -8.64
CA VAL A 24 -1.64 -0.06 -9.86
C VAL A 24 -0.99 -1.43 -9.72
N ALA A 25 -0.34 -1.74 -8.59
CA ALA A 25 0.25 -3.05 -8.36
C ALA A 25 -0.81 -4.17 -8.42
N TYR A 26 -1.96 -3.96 -7.78
CA TYR A 26 -3.10 -4.88 -7.85
C TYR A 26 -3.62 -5.04 -9.28
N TYR A 27 -3.80 -3.94 -10.01
CA TYR A 27 -4.21 -4.00 -11.41
C TYR A 27 -3.25 -4.85 -12.25
N LEU A 28 -1.94 -4.61 -12.13
CA LEU A 28 -0.93 -5.40 -12.84
C LEU A 28 -0.95 -6.89 -12.44
N ALA A 29 -1.22 -7.19 -11.17
CA ALA A 29 -1.40 -8.56 -10.69
C ALA A 29 -2.63 -9.25 -11.31
N THR A 30 -3.76 -8.56 -11.41
CA THR A 30 -4.97 -9.12 -12.07
C THR A 30 -4.76 -9.42 -13.56
N ARG A 31 -3.79 -8.76 -14.19
CA ARG A 31 -3.39 -8.99 -15.58
C ARG A 31 -2.24 -9.98 -15.73
N ASN A 32 -1.78 -10.56 -14.61
CA ASN A 32 -0.63 -11.46 -14.54
C ASN A 32 0.69 -10.83 -15.06
N ILE A 33 0.78 -9.50 -15.08
CA ILE A 33 1.97 -8.75 -15.51
C ILE A 33 2.95 -8.64 -14.33
N LEU A 34 2.43 -8.41 -13.13
CA LEU A 34 3.19 -8.37 -11.89
C LEU A 34 2.54 -9.33 -10.88
N PRO A 35 2.85 -10.65 -10.96
CA PRO A 35 2.20 -11.65 -10.12
C PRO A 35 2.39 -11.38 -8.63
N ALA A 36 1.36 -11.68 -7.82
CA ALA A 36 1.32 -11.34 -6.40
C ALA A 36 2.36 -12.10 -5.54
N ASP A 37 2.95 -13.18 -6.06
CA ASP A 37 4.02 -13.94 -5.42
C ASP A 37 5.41 -13.31 -5.61
N LYS A 38 5.55 -12.31 -6.49
CA LYS A 38 6.82 -11.63 -6.75
C LYS A 38 7.18 -10.65 -5.64
N ILE A 39 8.49 -10.55 -5.35
CA ILE A 39 9.04 -9.57 -4.41
C ILE A 39 8.66 -8.15 -4.82
N THR A 40 8.73 -7.83 -6.12
CA THR A 40 8.40 -6.49 -6.63
C THR A 40 6.96 -6.09 -6.35
N PHE A 41 5.99 -7.00 -6.50
CA PHE A 41 4.58 -6.74 -6.14
C PHE A 41 4.44 -6.38 -4.65
N ASN A 42 5.05 -7.19 -3.80
CA ASN A 42 4.96 -7.01 -2.35
C ASN A 42 5.75 -5.77 -1.89
N ALA A 43 6.85 -5.43 -2.56
CA ALA A 43 7.59 -4.19 -2.32
C ALA A 43 6.75 -2.95 -2.67
N CYS A 44 6.00 -2.97 -3.79
CA CYS A 44 5.05 -1.90 -4.11
C CYS A 44 3.98 -1.76 -3.01
N ASN A 45 3.47 -2.87 -2.47
CA ASN A 45 2.51 -2.84 -1.37
C ASN A 45 3.12 -2.30 -0.07
N ILE A 46 4.37 -2.64 0.27
CA ILE A 46 5.06 -2.07 1.43
C ILE A 46 5.27 -0.56 1.27
N VAL A 47 5.77 -0.12 0.12
CA VAL A 47 6.02 1.31 -0.14
C VAL A 47 4.69 2.07 -0.12
N GLY A 48 3.71 1.62 -0.90
CA GLY A 48 2.40 2.26 -0.96
C GLY A 48 1.70 2.29 0.38
N GLY A 49 1.72 1.16 1.10
CA GLY A 49 1.05 1.06 2.40
C GLY A 49 1.73 1.86 3.50
N THR A 50 3.05 2.04 3.44
CA THR A 50 3.77 2.94 4.35
C THR A 50 3.35 4.40 4.13
N LEU A 51 3.17 4.83 2.87
CA LEU A 51 2.68 6.18 2.56
C LEU A 51 1.23 6.38 3.06
N VAL A 52 0.36 5.39 2.89
CA VAL A 52 -1.01 5.41 3.45
C VAL A 52 -0.97 5.50 4.98
N MET A 53 -0.15 4.67 5.62
CA MET A 53 0.01 4.68 7.08
C MET A 53 0.49 6.04 7.61
N ILE A 54 1.45 6.69 6.92
CA ILE A 54 1.90 8.05 7.27
C ILE A 54 0.71 9.03 7.25
N SER A 55 -0.15 8.96 6.23
CA SER A 55 -1.36 9.79 6.18
C SER A 55 -2.31 9.49 7.34
N LEU A 56 -2.50 8.21 7.66
CA LEU A 56 -3.39 7.77 8.72
C LEU A 56 -2.90 8.16 10.12
N ILE A 57 -1.60 8.26 10.36
CA ILE A 57 -1.08 8.73 11.66
C ILE A 57 -1.49 10.19 11.93
N HIS A 58 -1.64 11.01 10.88
CA HIS A 58 -2.02 12.42 11.01
C HIS A 58 -3.54 12.63 11.01
N ARG A 59 -4.28 11.84 10.23
CA ARG A 59 -5.75 11.82 10.23
C ARG A 59 -6.25 10.40 10.50
N PRO A 60 -6.29 9.99 11.78
CA PRO A 60 -6.53 8.60 12.15
C PRO A 60 -7.91 8.11 11.76
N ASN A 61 -7.90 6.97 11.07
CA ASN A 61 -9.06 6.13 10.84
C ASN A 61 -8.72 4.71 11.30
N LEU A 62 -9.32 4.27 12.41
CA LEU A 62 -8.99 2.98 13.02
C LEU A 62 -9.22 1.79 12.08
N GLY A 63 -10.31 1.81 11.31
CA GLY A 63 -10.61 0.74 10.35
C GLY A 63 -9.56 0.66 9.24
N ALA A 64 -9.16 1.81 8.70
CA ALA A 64 -8.12 1.87 7.68
C ALA A 64 -6.75 1.46 8.24
N ILE A 65 -6.39 1.88 9.46
CA ILE A 65 -5.13 1.51 10.11
C ILE A 65 -5.04 -0.02 10.28
N VAL A 66 -6.12 -0.68 10.74
CA VAL A 66 -6.14 -2.13 10.92
C VAL A 66 -5.90 -2.85 9.59
N ILE A 67 -6.62 -2.46 8.53
CA ILE A 67 -6.44 -3.06 7.20
C ILE A 67 -5.02 -2.81 6.67
N GLU A 68 -4.50 -1.60 6.85
CA GLU A 68 -3.16 -1.24 6.37
C GLU A 68 -2.07 -2.04 7.08
N VAL A 69 -2.16 -2.22 8.40
CA VAL A 69 -1.24 -3.10 9.14
C VAL A 69 -1.33 -4.54 8.61
N MET A 70 -2.53 -5.05 8.34
CA MET A 70 -2.70 -6.40 7.79
C MET A 70 -2.03 -6.54 6.41
N PHE A 71 -2.21 -5.57 5.51
CA PHE A 71 -1.58 -5.59 4.20
C PHE A 71 -0.05 -5.48 4.26
N LEU A 72 0.48 -4.61 5.11
CA LEU A 72 1.93 -4.52 5.34
C LEU A 72 2.51 -5.84 5.87
N LEU A 73 1.82 -6.50 6.81
CA LEU A 73 2.25 -7.81 7.32
C LEU A 73 2.20 -8.90 6.24
N ILE A 74 1.13 -8.97 5.46
CA ILE A 74 0.99 -9.93 4.35
C ILE A 74 2.12 -9.74 3.34
N ALA A 75 2.40 -8.50 2.94
CA ALA A 75 3.47 -8.19 2.01
C ALA A 75 4.86 -8.55 2.56
N ALA A 76 5.12 -8.24 3.84
CA ALA A 76 6.37 -8.59 4.50
C ALA A 76 6.59 -10.12 4.57
N LEU A 77 5.55 -10.87 4.96
CA LEU A 77 5.60 -12.33 5.01
C LEU A 77 5.81 -12.96 3.63
N ALA A 78 5.18 -12.40 2.59
CA ALA A 78 5.36 -12.86 1.22
C ALA A 78 6.80 -12.66 0.72
N ILE A 79 7.41 -11.51 1.03
CA ILE A 79 8.83 -11.23 0.71
C ILE A 79 9.73 -12.22 1.45
N LEU A 80 9.55 -12.39 2.76
CA LEU A 80 10.35 -13.30 3.57
C LEU A 80 10.27 -14.74 3.05
N ARG A 81 9.07 -15.21 2.67
CA ARG A 81 8.88 -16.53 2.05
C ARG A 81 9.63 -16.65 0.73
N ASN A 82 9.55 -15.64 -0.13
CA ASN A 82 10.20 -15.67 -1.45
C ASN A 82 11.74 -15.71 -1.31
N LEU A 83 12.30 -14.92 -0.38
CA LEU A 83 13.72 -14.92 -0.08
C LEU A 83 14.21 -16.27 0.49
N ARG A 84 13.40 -16.93 1.34
CA ARG A 84 13.72 -18.25 1.91
C ARG A 84 13.54 -19.42 0.93
N GLY A 85 12.68 -19.26 -0.08
CA GLY A 85 12.47 -20.28 -1.11
C GLY A 85 13.43 -20.15 -2.31
N ALA A 86 14.19 -19.06 -2.37
CA ALA A 86 15.22 -18.81 -3.38
C ALA A 86 16.61 -19.35 -2.99
N THR A 87 16.74 -19.92 -1.79
CA THR A 87 17.90 -20.72 -1.32
C THR A 87 17.63 -22.20 -1.50
#